data_AF-A0A3B0SKW8-F1
#
_entry.id   AF-A0A3B0SKW8-F1
#
_cell.length_a   1.000
_cell.length_b   1.000
_cell.length_c   1.000
_cell.angle_alpha   90.00
_cell.angle_beta   90.00
_cell.angle_gamma   90.00
#
_symmetry.space_group_name_H-M   'P 1'
#
loop_
_entity.id
_entity.type
_entity.pdbx_description
1 polymer ?
#
loop_
_entity_poly.entity_id
_entity_poly.type
_entity_poly.pdbx_seq_one_letter_code
_entity_poly.pdbx_strand_id
1 'polypeptide(L)'
;VLEVMQEYSGADARPVGVDGCGAPTLRGTIATLATAFSRLTTTPEATPIAVAMATYGALVADNVRNDGRVGITWGGPQKVGAEGSFAMASHGVAIATKSQSGTSEMAVAAALDVARRIGVLPDAMADALDTAMSPPVIGGGRAVGRTVILETL
;
A
#
# COMPACT_ATOMS: atom_id res chain seq x y z
N VAL A 1 5.80 9.57 16.68
CA VAL A 1 5.70 8.57 15.59
C VAL A 1 6.01 7.15 16.07
N LEU A 2 7.09 6.92 16.82
CA LEU A 2 7.41 5.59 17.40
C LEU A 2 6.27 5.03 18.26
N GLU A 3 5.73 5.82 19.19
CA GLU A 3 4.61 5.41 20.07
C GLU A 3 3.38 5.00 19.26
N VAL A 4 2.93 5.86 18.34
CA VAL A 4 1.80 5.58 17.44
C VAL A 4 2.02 4.29 16.65
N MET A 5 3.24 4.06 16.15
CA MET A 5 3.52 2.82 15.41
C MET A 5 3.49 1.59 16.31
N GLN A 6 4.00 1.65 17.54
CA GLN A 6 3.90 0.53 18.47
C GLN A 6 2.45 0.26 18.89
N GLU A 7 1.67 1.32 19.13
CA GLU A 7 0.25 1.24 19.46
C GLU A 7 -0.53 0.59 18.33
N TYR A 8 -0.40 1.08 17.09
CA TYR A 8 -1.17 0.61 15.94
C TYR A 8 -0.67 -0.74 15.42
N SER A 9 0.62 -1.02 15.48
CA SER A 9 1.15 -2.33 15.05
C SER A 9 1.06 -3.42 16.11
N GLY A 10 0.98 -3.03 17.39
CA GLY A 10 1.00 -3.97 18.53
C GLY A 10 2.37 -4.62 18.74
N ALA A 11 3.44 -4.07 18.17
CA ALA A 11 4.78 -4.64 18.21
C ALA A 11 5.84 -3.60 18.60
N ASP A 12 6.96 -4.05 19.17
CA ASP A 12 8.11 -3.18 19.40
C ASP A 12 8.73 -2.76 18.06
N ALA A 13 8.77 -1.45 17.81
CA ALA A 13 9.25 -0.86 16.58
C ALA A 13 10.70 -0.34 16.69
N ARG A 14 11.44 -0.79 17.71
CA ARG A 14 12.87 -0.51 17.94
C ARG A 14 13.78 -1.63 17.41
N PRO A 15 15.08 -1.34 17.15
CA PRO A 15 15.71 -0.02 17.21
C PRO A 15 15.18 0.92 16.12
N VAL A 16 15.29 2.23 16.35
CA VAL A 16 14.92 3.25 15.36
C VAL A 16 16.16 3.59 14.54
N GLY A 17 16.09 3.32 13.24
CA GLY A 17 17.07 3.79 12.27
C GLY A 17 16.74 5.21 11.77
N VAL A 18 17.56 5.69 10.85
CA VAL A 18 17.37 6.99 10.17
C VAL A 18 17.56 6.75 8.67
N ASP A 19 16.63 7.21 7.83
CA ASP A 19 16.73 7.10 6.37
C ASP A 19 17.63 8.18 5.75
N GLY A 20 17.80 8.13 4.43
CA GLY A 20 18.62 9.09 3.70
C GLY A 20 18.12 10.54 3.74
N CYS A 21 16.86 10.77 4.10
CA CYS A 21 16.26 12.09 4.28
C CYS A 21 16.32 12.57 5.74
N GLY A 22 16.76 11.73 6.66
CA GLY A 22 16.80 12.01 8.10
C GLY A 22 15.52 11.62 8.86
N ALA A 23 14.56 10.95 8.21
CA ALA A 23 13.34 10.51 8.86
C ALA A 23 13.57 9.22 9.69
N PRO A 24 12.82 9.01 10.78
CA PRO A 24 12.95 7.81 11.59
C PRO A 24 12.46 6.57 10.84
N THR A 25 13.32 5.55 10.76
CA THR A 25 13.02 4.26 10.14
C THR A 25 12.74 3.24 11.23
N LEU A 26 11.48 2.85 11.36
CA LEU A 26 11.00 2.00 12.44
C LEU A 26 11.07 0.52 12.04
N ARG A 27 11.41 -0.35 13.01
CA ARG A 27 11.43 -1.80 12.79
C ARG A 27 10.00 -2.34 12.63
N GLY A 28 9.82 -3.30 11.73
CA GLY A 28 8.56 -4.02 11.58
C GLY A 28 8.64 -5.17 10.59
N THR A 29 7.51 -5.83 10.38
CA THR A 29 7.25 -6.84 9.34
C THR A 29 6.03 -6.45 8.52
N ILE A 30 5.76 -7.13 7.42
CA ILE A 30 4.50 -6.94 6.68
C ILE A 30 3.28 -7.25 7.55
N ALA A 31 3.37 -8.22 8.48
CA ALA A 31 2.27 -8.53 9.40
C ALA A 31 1.98 -7.37 10.35
N THR A 32 3.01 -6.77 10.96
CA THR A 32 2.83 -5.62 11.87
C THR A 32 2.30 -4.39 11.12
N LEU A 33 2.69 -4.22 9.86
CA LEU A 33 2.17 -3.14 9.01
C LEU A 33 0.70 -3.37 8.63
N ALA A 34 0.33 -4.60 8.27
CA ALA A 34 -1.07 -4.96 8.01
C ALA A 34 -1.94 -4.75 9.26
N THR A 35 -1.47 -5.13 10.45
CA THR A 35 -2.14 -4.85 11.73
C THR A 35 -2.36 -3.35 11.93
N ALA A 36 -1.33 -2.53 11.68
CA ALA A 36 -1.43 -1.08 11.83
C ALA A 36 -2.50 -0.48 10.89
N PHE A 37 -2.53 -0.91 9.63
CA PHE A 37 -3.54 -0.47 8.67
C PHE A 37 -4.94 -0.99 9.00
N SER A 38 -5.07 -2.22 9.50
CA SER A 38 -6.35 -2.74 10.01
C SER A 38 -6.90 -1.82 11.09
N ARG A 39 -6.06 -1.41 12.05
CA ARG A 39 -6.47 -0.53 13.14
C ARG A 39 -6.90 0.87 12.68
N LEU A 40 -6.38 1.38 11.56
CA LEU A 40 -6.91 2.62 10.98
C LEU A 40 -8.40 2.51 10.61
N THR A 41 -8.87 1.32 10.26
CA THR A 41 -10.26 1.08 9.86
C THR A 41 -11.16 0.50 10.95
N THR A 42 -10.58 -0.03 12.04
CA THR A 42 -11.32 -0.70 13.12
C THR A 42 -11.32 0.05 14.45
N THR A 43 -10.42 1.02 14.64
CA THR A 43 -10.33 1.81 15.87
C THR A 43 -11.17 3.08 15.74
N PRO A 44 -12.17 3.32 16.61
CA PRO A 44 -13.06 4.49 16.51
C PRO A 44 -12.32 5.83 16.42
N GLU A 45 -11.25 5.99 17.19
CA GLU A 45 -10.40 7.19 17.22
C GLU A 45 -9.69 7.44 15.88
N ALA A 46 -9.46 6.41 15.08
CA ALA A 46 -8.85 6.51 13.77
C ALA A 46 -9.85 6.84 12.65
N THR A 47 -11.16 6.81 12.93
CA THR A 47 -12.22 7.06 11.93
C THR A 47 -12.00 8.34 11.13
N PRO A 48 -11.68 9.51 11.74
CA PRO A 48 -11.43 10.73 10.98
C PRO A 48 -10.26 10.60 10.00
N ILE A 49 -9.22 9.83 10.36
CA ILE A 49 -8.06 9.57 9.51
C ILE A 49 -8.47 8.69 8.32
N ALA A 50 -9.19 7.60 8.57
CA ALA A 50 -9.65 6.71 7.51
C ALA A 50 -10.60 7.42 6.54
N VAL A 51 -11.53 8.23 7.04
CA VAL A 51 -12.44 9.05 6.22
C VAL A 51 -11.64 10.05 5.40
N ALA A 52 -10.66 10.74 5.99
CA ALA A 52 -9.84 11.70 5.25
C ALA A 52 -9.03 11.02 4.14
N MET A 53 -8.39 9.87 4.41
CA MET A 53 -7.63 9.12 3.41
C MET A 53 -8.51 8.56 2.30
N ALA A 54 -9.72 8.11 2.61
CA ALA A 54 -10.69 7.64 1.61
C ALA A 54 -11.25 8.79 0.76
N THR A 55 -11.57 9.92 1.39
CA THR A 55 -12.17 11.09 0.70
C THR A 55 -11.13 11.82 -0.16
N TYR A 56 -9.90 11.91 0.32
CA TYR A 56 -8.81 12.67 -0.30
C TYR A 56 -7.65 11.77 -0.71
N GLY A 57 -7.94 10.57 -1.23
CA GLY A 57 -6.91 9.56 -1.57
C GLY A 57 -5.82 10.07 -2.53
N ALA A 58 -6.20 10.96 -3.44
CA ALA A 58 -5.29 11.75 -4.28
C ALA A 58 -4.17 12.49 -3.51
N LEU A 59 -4.48 13.03 -2.32
CA LEU A 59 -3.55 13.79 -1.49
C LEU A 59 -2.64 12.89 -0.63
N VAL A 60 -2.93 11.60 -0.54
CA VAL A 60 -2.11 10.62 0.21
C VAL A 60 -0.87 10.21 -0.58
N ALA A 61 -0.96 10.28 -1.91
CA ALA A 61 0.13 10.01 -2.85
C ALA A 61 0.24 11.17 -3.86
N ASP A 62 -0.32 11.00 -5.05
CA ASP A 62 -0.58 12.02 -6.06
C ASP A 62 -1.69 11.55 -7.01
N ASN A 63 -1.84 12.20 -8.16
CA ASN A 63 -2.85 11.87 -9.18
C ASN A 63 -2.30 11.13 -10.40
N VAL A 64 -1.04 10.69 -10.37
CA VAL A 64 -0.32 10.17 -11.54
C VAL A 64 0.22 8.76 -11.30
N ARG A 65 0.85 8.52 -10.16
CA ARG A 65 1.44 7.23 -9.81
C ARG A 65 0.35 6.19 -9.51
N ASN A 66 0.74 4.92 -9.61
CA ASN A 66 -0.14 3.78 -9.38
C ASN A 66 -0.80 3.81 -7.99
N ASP A 67 -0.08 4.19 -6.94
CA ASP A 67 -0.62 4.32 -5.58
C ASP A 67 -1.61 5.50 -5.45
N GLY A 68 -1.45 6.56 -6.24
CA GLY A 68 -2.44 7.61 -6.41
C GLY A 68 -3.76 7.11 -6.97
N ARG A 69 -3.69 6.30 -8.04
CA ARG A 69 -4.87 5.67 -8.65
C ARG A 69 -5.56 4.72 -7.67
N VAL A 70 -4.79 3.96 -6.89
CA VAL A 70 -5.33 3.14 -5.79
C VAL A 70 -6.01 4.00 -4.72
N GLY A 71 -5.41 5.13 -4.33
CA GLY A 71 -6.01 6.06 -3.37
C GLY A 71 -7.40 6.55 -3.78
N ILE A 72 -7.61 6.82 -5.07
CA ILE A 72 -8.89 7.32 -5.59
C ILE A 72 -9.94 6.20 -5.73
N THR A 73 -9.52 4.94 -5.87
CA THR A 73 -10.41 3.82 -6.21
C THR A 73 -10.71 2.87 -5.05
N TRP A 74 -9.76 2.68 -4.13
CA TRP A 74 -9.86 1.69 -3.04
C TRP A 74 -10.84 2.06 -1.92
N GLY A 75 -11.09 3.36 -1.72
CA GLY A 75 -12.06 3.82 -0.72
C GLY A 75 -11.64 3.59 0.74
N GLY A 76 -10.34 3.58 1.04
CA GLY A 76 -9.81 3.42 2.39
C GLY A 76 -8.34 3.82 2.51
N PRO A 77 -7.75 3.75 3.72
CA PRO A 77 -6.33 3.99 3.93
C PRO A 77 -5.45 3.19 2.96
N GLN A 78 -4.48 3.85 2.33
CA GLN A 78 -3.41 3.24 1.55
C GLN A 78 -2.15 4.09 1.64
N LYS A 79 -0.96 3.49 1.60
CA LYS A 79 0.29 4.25 1.48
C LYS A 79 1.44 3.39 0.97
N VAL A 80 2.21 3.94 0.03
CA VAL A 80 3.57 3.44 -0.27
C VAL A 80 4.57 3.94 0.76
N GLY A 81 5.46 3.06 1.18
CA GLY A 81 6.66 3.38 1.94
C GLY A 81 7.92 3.17 1.12
N ALA A 82 9.06 3.53 1.72
CA ALA A 82 10.37 3.33 1.12
C ALA A 82 10.64 1.85 0.82
N GLU A 83 11.59 1.61 -0.09
CA GLU A 83 12.05 0.26 -0.46
C GLU A 83 10.90 -0.65 -0.91
N GLY A 84 9.89 -0.13 -1.61
CA GLY A 84 8.80 -0.95 -2.15
C GLY A 84 7.97 -1.63 -1.08
N SER A 85 7.69 -0.91 0.01
CA SER A 85 6.67 -1.31 0.98
C SER A 85 5.35 -0.66 0.61
N PHE A 86 4.25 -1.37 0.81
CA PHE A 86 2.92 -0.83 0.56
C PHE A 86 1.92 -1.47 1.52
N ALA A 87 0.93 -0.69 1.95
CA ALA A 87 -0.19 -1.21 2.71
C ALA A 87 -1.48 -0.47 2.38
N MET A 88 -2.59 -1.20 2.50
CA MET A 88 -3.94 -0.70 2.25
C MET A 88 -4.95 -1.41 3.16
N ALA A 89 -6.00 -0.71 3.58
CA ALA A 89 -7.10 -1.29 4.34
C ALA A 89 -8.44 -0.71 3.90
N SER A 90 -9.40 -1.58 3.66
CA SER A 90 -10.80 -1.29 3.34
C SER A 90 -11.54 -2.63 3.24
N HIS A 91 -12.86 -2.60 3.08
CA HIS A 91 -13.65 -3.82 2.80
C HIS A 91 -13.44 -4.96 3.82
N GLY A 92 -13.15 -4.61 5.09
CA GLY A 92 -12.92 -5.58 6.17
C GLY A 92 -11.57 -6.28 6.14
N VAL A 93 -10.64 -5.86 5.28
CA VAL A 93 -9.29 -6.45 5.17
C VAL A 93 -8.20 -5.38 5.24
N ALA A 94 -7.01 -5.80 5.69
CA ALA A 94 -5.78 -5.04 5.56
C ALA A 94 -4.73 -5.90 4.86
N ILE A 95 -4.09 -5.33 3.85
CA ILE A 95 -3.08 -5.99 3.02
C ILE A 95 -1.80 -5.17 3.13
N ALA A 96 -0.68 -5.84 3.38
CA ALA A 96 0.64 -5.24 3.35
C ALA A 96 1.57 -6.11 2.51
N THR A 97 2.36 -5.48 1.65
CA THR A 97 3.27 -6.14 0.73
C THR A 97 4.64 -5.48 0.77
N LYS A 98 5.67 -6.28 0.41
CA LYS A 98 7.05 -5.82 0.26
C LYS A 98 7.61 -6.38 -1.03
N SER A 99 8.03 -5.50 -1.93
CA SER A 99 8.82 -5.90 -3.09
C SER A 99 10.25 -6.22 -2.67
N GLN A 100 10.79 -7.36 -3.09
CA GLN A 100 12.19 -7.70 -2.83
C GLN A 100 13.15 -6.81 -3.62
N SER A 101 12.76 -6.34 -4.80
CA SER A 101 13.55 -5.41 -5.63
C SER A 101 13.52 -3.96 -5.15
N GLY A 102 12.73 -3.65 -4.10
CA GLY A 102 12.58 -2.29 -3.59
C GLY A 102 11.64 -1.39 -4.40
N THR A 103 11.00 -1.91 -5.45
CA THR A 103 10.13 -1.13 -6.35
C THR A 103 8.68 -1.03 -5.83
N SER A 104 8.16 0.19 -5.69
CA SER A 104 6.81 0.44 -5.17
C SER A 104 5.71 -0.06 -6.11
N GLU A 105 5.89 0.01 -7.42
CA GLU A 105 4.92 -0.47 -8.41
C GLU A 105 4.66 -1.97 -8.26
N MET A 106 5.70 -2.76 -7.97
CA MET A 106 5.55 -4.20 -7.73
C MET A 106 4.88 -4.50 -6.40
N ALA A 107 5.12 -3.69 -5.38
CA ALA A 107 4.44 -3.83 -4.09
C ALA A 107 2.92 -3.54 -4.22
N VAL A 108 2.58 -2.49 -4.95
CA VAL A 108 1.18 -2.14 -5.28
C VAL A 108 0.52 -3.24 -6.11
N ALA A 109 1.17 -3.70 -7.18
CA ALA A 109 0.66 -4.78 -8.03
C ALA A 109 0.38 -6.07 -7.23
N ALA A 110 1.31 -6.45 -6.35
CA ALA A 110 1.13 -7.61 -5.47
C ALA A 110 -0.05 -7.45 -4.50
N ALA A 111 -0.25 -6.25 -3.93
CA ALA A 111 -1.37 -6.01 -3.01
C ALA A 111 -2.73 -6.07 -3.73
N LEU A 112 -2.81 -5.52 -4.94
CA LEU A 112 -4.01 -5.60 -5.77
C LEU A 112 -4.31 -7.04 -6.21
N ASP A 113 -3.29 -7.83 -6.51
CA ASP A 113 -3.48 -9.25 -6.82
C ASP A 113 -3.99 -10.05 -5.63
N VAL A 114 -3.45 -9.79 -4.42
CA VAL A 114 -3.98 -10.38 -3.19
C VAL A 114 -5.43 -9.96 -2.98
N ALA A 115 -5.77 -8.67 -3.12
CA ALA A 115 -7.13 -8.16 -2.99
C ALA A 115 -8.10 -8.85 -3.98
N ARG A 116 -7.66 -9.06 -5.22
CA ARG A 116 -8.43 -9.80 -6.23
C ARG A 116 -8.63 -11.27 -5.85
N ARG A 117 -7.58 -11.95 -5.41
CA ARG A 117 -7.64 -13.37 -5.02
C ARG A 117 -8.55 -13.64 -3.83
N ILE A 118 -8.60 -12.71 -2.87
CA ILE A 118 -9.48 -12.82 -1.70
C ILE A 118 -10.88 -12.23 -1.96
N GLY A 119 -11.18 -11.80 -3.20
CA GLY A 119 -12.52 -11.38 -3.63
C GLY A 119 -12.95 -9.99 -3.16
N VAL A 120 -12.02 -9.12 -2.76
CA VAL A 120 -12.33 -7.74 -2.30
C VAL A 120 -11.97 -6.67 -3.33
N LEU A 121 -11.53 -7.07 -4.53
CA LEU A 121 -11.29 -6.17 -5.66
C LEU A 121 -12.32 -6.45 -6.76
N PRO A 122 -13.43 -5.69 -6.84
CA PRO A 122 -14.43 -5.85 -7.89
C PRO A 122 -13.84 -5.62 -9.29
N ASP A 123 -14.40 -6.27 -10.31
CA ASP A 123 -13.90 -6.19 -11.70
C ASP A 123 -13.79 -4.74 -12.20
N ALA A 124 -14.79 -3.90 -11.92
CA ALA A 124 -14.76 -2.49 -12.31
C ALA A 124 -13.58 -1.71 -11.67
N MET A 125 -13.17 -2.09 -10.44
CA MET A 125 -12.01 -1.52 -9.78
C MET A 125 -10.70 -2.07 -10.38
N ALA A 126 -10.68 -3.37 -10.69
CA ALA A 126 -9.54 -4.01 -11.35
C ALA A 126 -9.27 -3.39 -12.73
N ASP A 127 -10.32 -3.17 -13.53
CA ASP A 127 -10.25 -2.50 -14.83
C ASP A 127 -9.71 -1.07 -14.70
N ALA A 128 -10.19 -0.31 -13.69
CA ALA A 128 -9.68 1.02 -13.41
C ALA A 128 -8.19 1.00 -13.00
N LEU A 129 -7.69 -0.11 -12.44
CA LEU A 129 -6.34 -0.27 -11.92
C LEU A 129 -5.44 -1.15 -12.79
N ASP A 130 -5.80 -1.45 -14.05
CA ASP A 130 -5.06 -2.39 -14.89
C ASP A 130 -3.55 -2.07 -14.97
N THR A 131 -3.17 -0.80 -15.16
CA THR A 131 -1.76 -0.39 -15.19
C THR A 131 -1.05 -0.48 -13.84
N ALA A 132 -1.78 -0.45 -12.73
CA ALA A 132 -1.22 -0.67 -11.40
C ALA A 132 -1.05 -2.16 -11.11
N MET A 133 -1.92 -3.01 -11.65
CA MET A 133 -1.85 -4.46 -11.55
C MET A 133 -0.82 -5.08 -12.50
N SER A 134 -0.66 -4.50 -13.70
CA SER A 134 0.32 -4.90 -14.72
C SER A 134 1.19 -3.70 -15.15
N PRO A 135 2.11 -3.20 -14.29
CA PRO A 135 2.93 -2.04 -14.64
C PRO A 135 3.70 -2.21 -15.95
N PRO A 136 3.76 -1.18 -16.81
CA PRO A 136 4.45 -1.27 -18.10
C PRO A 136 5.97 -1.34 -17.91
N VAL A 137 6.63 -2.13 -18.76
CA VAL A 137 8.09 -2.10 -18.90
C VAL A 137 8.44 -0.98 -19.86
N ILE A 138 9.28 -0.04 -19.43
CA ILE A 138 9.66 1.14 -20.20
C ILE A 138 11.07 0.99 -20.79
N GLY A 139 11.20 1.21 -22.09
CA GLY A 139 12.48 1.26 -22.82
C GLY A 139 12.53 2.49 -23.72
N GLY A 140 13.56 3.34 -23.57
CA GLY A 140 13.68 4.58 -24.34
C GLY A 140 12.49 5.54 -24.17
N GLY A 141 11.86 5.55 -22.98
CA GLY A 141 10.69 6.37 -22.69
C GLY A 141 9.36 5.85 -23.28
N ARG A 142 9.35 4.66 -23.88
CA ARG A 142 8.15 4.04 -24.46
C ARG A 142 7.84 2.72 -23.76
N ALA A 143 6.56 2.36 -23.69
CA ALA A 143 6.17 1.02 -23.25
C ALA A 143 6.67 -0.03 -24.26
N VAL A 144 7.47 -0.98 -23.78
CA VAL A 144 8.04 -2.10 -24.55
C VAL A 144 7.57 -3.46 -24.04
N GLY A 145 6.78 -3.48 -22.98
CA GLY A 145 6.23 -4.68 -22.38
C GLY A 145 5.37 -4.36 -21.15
N ARG A 146 5.02 -5.39 -20.39
CA ARG A 146 4.30 -5.27 -19.12
C ARG A 146 4.74 -6.36 -18.16
N THR A 147 4.68 -6.06 -16.87
CA THR A 147 4.81 -7.08 -15.84
C THR A 147 3.54 -7.92 -15.76
N VAL A 148 3.71 -9.21 -15.52
CA VAL A 148 2.61 -10.16 -15.27
C VAL A 148 2.89 -10.94 -14.00
N ILE A 149 1.84 -11.26 -13.26
CA ILE A 149 1.93 -12.12 -12.09
C ILE A 149 1.82 -13.56 -12.57
N LEU A 150 2.87 -14.35 -12.34
CA LEU A 150 2.98 -15.71 -12.89
C LEU A 150 2.36 -16.77 -11.99
N GLU A 151 2.58 -16.70 -10.67
CA GLU A 151 1.94 -17.51 -9.63
C GLU A 151 2.42 -17.01 -8.26
N THR A 152 1.56 -17.07 -7.24
CA THR A 152 1.92 -16.76 -5.84
C THR A 152 1.76 -18.06 -5.08
N LEU A 153 2.88 -18.56 -4.54
CA LEU A 153 2.92 -19.76 -3.69
C LEU A 153 1.97 -19.66 -2.50
#